data_AF-A0A8S1PH08-F1
#
_entry.id   AF-A0A8S1PH08-F1
#
_cell.length_a   1.000
_cell.length_b   1.000
_cell.length_c   1.000
_cell.angle_alpha   90.00
_cell.angle_beta   90.00
_cell.angle_gamma   90.00
#
_symmetry.space_group_name_H-M   'P 1'
#
loop_
_entity.id
_entity.type
_entity.pdbx_description
1 polymer ?
#
loop_
_entity_poly.entity_id
_entity_poly.type
_entity_poly.pdbx_seq_one_letter_code
_entity_poly.pdbx_strand_id
1 'polypeptide(L)'
;MFSATGLRVGFAIGNEDIIKGMKAAQTYHIFCLNPVNQTATARCLDYTADGLYFYSLRNLYQQQATKLLKGLIDSRLNFNYWVPQGGYFVVTDISNIDIPNKYFIQNDVKVTRDFAFAHYMINEFGVVCIPCSPYYENKETGQNLVRWAFCKTDETISEAINRLK
;
A
#
# COMPACT_ATOMS: atom_id res chain seq x y z
N MET A 1 -14.66 13.99 -4.34
CA MET A 1 -13.98 13.29 -3.23
C MET A 1 -13.67 11.88 -3.69
N PHE A 2 -12.40 11.41 -3.72
CA PHE A 2 -11.99 9.96 -3.71
C PHE A 2 -10.52 9.72 -3.35
N SER A 3 -10.13 10.14 -2.14
CA SER A 3 -9.04 9.55 -1.35
C SER A 3 -9.59 9.25 0.05
N ALA A 4 -10.74 8.58 0.11
CA ALA A 4 -11.60 8.50 1.30
C ALA A 4 -11.95 7.04 1.66
N THR A 5 -10.95 6.31 2.15
CA THR A 5 -11.06 4.87 2.47
C THR A 5 -12.16 4.55 3.50
N GLY A 6 -12.52 5.52 4.35
CA GLY A 6 -13.59 5.41 5.34
C GLY A 6 -15.01 5.41 4.79
N LEU A 7 -15.24 5.76 3.51
CA LEU A 7 -16.60 5.77 2.93
C LEU A 7 -17.18 4.37 2.74
N ARG A 8 -16.32 3.36 2.55
CA ARG A 8 -16.70 1.95 2.36
C ARG A 8 -17.73 1.74 1.23
N VAL A 9 -17.54 2.44 0.11
CA VAL A 9 -18.34 2.27 -1.11
C VAL A 9 -17.47 1.63 -2.18
N GLY A 10 -18.00 0.59 -2.83
CA GLY A 10 -17.42 -0.08 -3.98
C GLY A 10 -18.53 -0.59 -4.90
N PHE A 11 -18.17 -1.04 -6.11
CA PHE A 11 -19.13 -1.54 -7.09
C PHE A 11 -18.52 -2.71 -7.88
N ALA A 12 -19.39 -3.51 -8.50
CA ALA A 12 -19.01 -4.59 -9.41
C ALA A 12 -19.74 -4.38 -10.74
N ILE A 13 -19.03 -4.60 -11.85
CA ILE A 13 -19.55 -4.54 -13.22
C ILE A 13 -19.11 -5.83 -13.91
N GLY A 14 -20.04 -6.54 -14.56
CA GLY A 14 -19.72 -7.83 -15.17
C GLY A 14 -20.94 -8.48 -15.82
N ASN A 15 -20.79 -9.76 -16.17
CA ASN A 15 -21.86 -10.58 -16.76
C ASN A 15 -23.09 -10.64 -15.84
N GLU A 16 -24.28 -10.63 -16.45
CA GLU A 16 -25.55 -10.57 -15.73
C GLU A 16 -25.76 -11.72 -14.74
N ASP A 17 -25.46 -12.97 -15.14
CA ASP A 17 -25.63 -14.14 -14.28
C ASP A 17 -24.72 -14.09 -13.04
N ILE A 18 -23.50 -13.59 -13.22
CA ILE A 18 -22.54 -13.38 -12.12
C ILE A 18 -23.07 -12.28 -11.17
N ILE A 19 -23.48 -11.13 -11.72
CA ILE A 19 -24.00 -10.01 -10.92
C ILE A 19 -25.26 -10.41 -10.16
N LYS A 20 -26.13 -11.23 -10.75
CA LYS A 20 -27.33 -11.77 -10.08
C LYS A 20 -26.95 -12.60 -8.86
N GLY A 21 -25.95 -13.48 -8.97
CA GLY A 21 -25.42 -14.25 -7.84
C GLY A 21 -24.81 -13.35 -6.75
N MET A 22 -24.00 -12.37 -7.14
CA MET A 22 -23.40 -11.41 -6.21
C MET A 22 -24.46 -10.58 -5.46
N LYS A 23 -25.51 -10.14 -6.17
CA LYS A 23 -26.62 -9.39 -5.57
C LYS A 23 -27.37 -10.23 -4.54
N ALA A 24 -27.64 -11.49 -4.83
CA ALA A 24 -28.26 -12.40 -3.87
C ALA A 24 -27.41 -12.51 -2.59
N ALA A 25 -26.11 -12.74 -2.71
CA ALA A 25 -25.20 -12.77 -1.57
C ALA A 25 -25.22 -11.45 -0.78
N GLN A 26 -25.12 -10.30 -1.47
CA GLN A 26 -25.15 -8.98 -0.83
C GLN A 26 -26.43 -8.76 -0.03
N THR A 27 -27.59 -9.17 -0.57
CA THR A 27 -28.88 -9.03 0.10
C THR A 27 -28.92 -9.78 1.44
N TYR A 28 -28.30 -10.97 1.52
CA TYR A 28 -28.25 -11.74 2.77
C TYR A 28 -27.16 -11.29 3.75
N HIS A 29 -26.05 -10.73 3.26
CA HIS A 29 -24.94 -10.31 4.13
C HIS A 29 -25.12 -8.92 4.74
N ILE A 30 -25.45 -7.93 3.92
CA ILE A 30 -25.51 -6.52 4.35
C ILE A 30 -26.80 -5.81 3.96
N PHE A 31 -27.63 -6.44 3.11
CA PHE A 31 -28.86 -5.90 2.56
C PHE A 31 -28.67 -4.64 1.69
N CYS A 32 -28.26 -3.53 2.28
CA CYS A 32 -27.97 -2.27 1.61
C CYS A 32 -26.73 -1.57 2.19
N LEU A 33 -26.10 -0.72 1.36
CA LEU A 33 -25.00 0.15 1.80
C LEU A 33 -25.55 1.48 2.34
N ASN A 34 -24.70 2.23 3.03
CA ASN A 34 -25.03 3.57 3.53
C ASN A 34 -25.50 4.49 2.35
N PRO A 35 -26.74 4.99 2.36
CA PRO A 35 -27.29 5.76 1.24
C PRO A 35 -26.65 7.15 1.07
N VAL A 36 -26.18 7.76 2.16
CA VAL A 36 -25.48 9.06 2.12
C VAL A 36 -24.16 8.90 1.38
N ASN A 37 -23.37 7.88 1.72
CA ASN A 37 -22.08 7.63 1.09
C ASN A 37 -22.25 7.25 -0.39
N GLN A 38 -23.30 6.48 -0.73
CA GLN A 38 -23.62 6.17 -2.13
C GLN A 38 -23.99 7.43 -2.92
N THR A 39 -24.84 8.31 -2.36
CA THR A 39 -25.23 9.57 -3.01
C THR A 39 -24.05 10.51 -3.20
N ALA A 40 -23.20 10.64 -2.18
CA ALA A 40 -21.97 11.42 -2.26
C ALA A 40 -21.01 10.87 -3.33
N THR A 41 -20.88 9.54 -3.40
CA THR A 41 -20.05 8.86 -4.41
C THR A 41 -20.56 9.14 -5.82
N ALA A 42 -21.87 9.01 -6.06
CA ALA A 42 -22.48 9.29 -7.35
C ALA A 42 -22.23 10.73 -7.81
N ARG A 43 -22.50 11.72 -6.94
CA ARG A 43 -22.24 13.13 -7.24
C ARG A 43 -20.77 13.43 -7.51
N CYS A 44 -19.86 12.74 -6.81
CA CYS A 44 -18.43 12.90 -7.06
C CYS A 44 -18.05 12.35 -8.45
N LEU A 45 -18.63 11.22 -8.88
CA LEU A 45 -18.40 10.70 -10.22
C LEU A 45 -18.84 11.70 -11.29
N ASP A 46 -20.05 12.27 -11.15
CA ASP A 46 -20.57 13.30 -12.05
C ASP A 46 -19.63 14.53 -12.11
N TYR A 47 -19.19 15.00 -10.95
CA TYR A 47 -18.30 16.16 -10.85
C TYR A 47 -16.90 15.91 -11.44
N THR A 48 -16.44 14.66 -11.44
CA THR A 48 -15.12 14.26 -11.98
C THR A 48 -15.18 13.69 -13.39
N ALA A 49 -16.30 13.85 -14.09
CA ALA A 49 -16.52 13.28 -15.42
C ALA A 49 -15.55 13.85 -16.47
N ASP A 50 -15.00 15.04 -16.25
CA ASP A 50 -13.96 15.65 -17.11
C ASP A 50 -12.58 14.96 -17.02
N GLY A 51 -12.39 14.05 -16.06
CA GLY A 51 -11.16 13.30 -15.84
C GLY A 51 -10.03 14.09 -15.16
N LEU A 52 -10.18 15.40 -14.93
CA LEU A 52 -9.11 16.27 -14.41
C LEU A 52 -8.66 15.84 -13.01
N TYR A 53 -9.61 15.39 -12.18
CA TYR A 53 -9.30 14.86 -10.86
C TYR A 53 -8.36 13.64 -10.93
N PHE A 54 -8.67 12.68 -11.80
CA PHE A 54 -7.88 11.45 -11.93
C PHE A 54 -6.52 11.71 -12.56
N TYR A 55 -6.44 12.64 -13.53
CA TYR A 55 -5.17 13.07 -14.11
C TYR A 55 -4.27 13.73 -13.05
N SER A 56 -4.83 14.65 -12.26
CA SER A 56 -4.11 15.34 -11.18
C SER A 56 -3.63 14.36 -10.11
N LEU A 57 -4.48 13.41 -9.71
CA LEU A 57 -4.14 12.38 -8.73
C LEU A 57 -3.01 11.45 -9.24
N ARG A 58 -3.06 11.06 -10.52
CA ARG A 58 -2.00 10.27 -11.15
C ARG A 58 -0.67 11.00 -11.10
N ASN A 59 -0.64 12.28 -11.48
CA ASN A 59 0.59 13.08 -11.47
C ASN A 59 1.16 13.24 -10.06
N LEU A 60 0.29 13.52 -9.08
CA LEU A 60 0.68 13.60 -7.68
C LEU A 60 1.34 12.30 -7.20
N TYR A 61 0.72 11.17 -7.47
CA TYR A 61 1.25 9.86 -7.06
C TYR A 61 2.49 9.43 -7.84
N GLN A 62 2.63 9.82 -9.11
CA GLN A 62 3.86 9.61 -9.87
C GLN A 62 5.03 10.38 -9.22
N GLN A 63 4.81 11.63 -8.79
CA GLN A 63 5.81 12.44 -8.11
C GLN A 63 6.19 11.85 -6.75
N GLN A 64 5.20 11.45 -5.94
CA GLN A 64 5.43 10.83 -4.64
C GLN A 64 6.17 9.49 -4.76
N ALA A 65 5.79 8.65 -5.73
CA ALA A 65 6.47 7.38 -6.01
C ALA A 65 7.93 7.60 -6.41
N THR A 66 8.18 8.54 -7.32
CA THR A 66 9.53 8.90 -7.78
C THR A 66 10.39 9.39 -6.62
N LYS A 67 9.85 10.28 -5.79
CA LYS A 67 10.55 10.86 -4.65
C LYS A 67 10.92 9.80 -3.63
N LEU A 68 9.96 8.97 -3.22
CA LEU A 68 10.20 7.89 -2.27
C LEU A 68 11.22 6.90 -2.81
N LEU A 69 11.06 6.47 -4.07
CA LEU A 69 11.96 5.51 -4.68
C LEU A 69 13.39 6.03 -4.75
N LYS A 70 13.58 7.29 -5.18
CA LYS A 70 14.90 7.93 -5.19
C LYS A 70 15.51 7.97 -3.78
N GLY A 71 14.73 8.36 -2.78
CA GLY A 71 15.23 8.41 -1.40
C GLY A 71 15.57 7.04 -0.81
N LEU A 72 14.89 5.97 -1.22
CA LEU A 72 15.26 4.59 -0.86
C LEU A 72 16.56 4.16 -1.54
N ILE A 73 16.73 4.50 -2.82
CA ILE A 73 17.97 4.22 -3.59
C ILE A 73 19.17 4.96 -3.00
N ASP A 74 18.99 6.23 -2.66
CA ASP A 74 20.03 7.10 -2.11
C ASP A 74 20.29 6.86 -0.60
N SER A 75 19.54 5.93 0.02
CA SER A 75 19.70 5.62 1.45
C SER A 75 20.97 4.82 1.74
N ARG A 76 21.35 4.72 3.02
CA ARG A 76 22.47 3.87 3.44
C ARG A 76 22.19 2.36 3.32
N LEU A 77 20.97 1.98 2.96
CA LEU A 77 20.52 0.60 2.83
C LEU A 77 20.51 0.19 1.36
N ASN A 78 21.11 -0.96 1.06
CA ASN A 78 21.28 -1.45 -0.31
C ASN A 78 20.03 -2.21 -0.81
N PHE A 79 18.95 -1.47 -1.09
CA PHE A 79 17.72 -2.03 -1.63
C PHE A 79 17.86 -2.37 -3.13
N ASN A 80 17.35 -3.53 -3.55
CA ASN A 80 16.90 -3.67 -4.94
C ASN A 80 15.45 -3.20 -5.03
N TYR A 81 15.03 -2.73 -6.20
CA TYR A 81 13.72 -2.10 -6.34
C TYR A 81 13.09 -2.35 -7.70
N TRP A 82 11.78 -2.15 -7.76
CA TRP A 82 11.01 -2.12 -8.99
C TRP A 82 10.25 -0.82 -9.10
N VAL A 83 10.23 -0.23 -10.29
CA VAL A 83 9.46 0.98 -10.56
C VAL A 83 7.98 0.59 -10.64
N PRO A 84 7.11 1.11 -9.75
CA PRO A 84 5.70 0.76 -9.79
C PRO A 84 5.04 1.36 -11.02
N GLN A 85 4.24 0.55 -11.73
CA GLN A 85 3.44 0.98 -12.88
C GLN A 85 2.02 1.45 -12.46
N GLY A 86 1.66 1.26 -11.19
CA GLY A 86 0.35 1.64 -10.66
C GLY A 86 0.22 1.35 -9.16
N GLY A 87 -0.94 1.70 -8.60
CA GLY A 87 -1.20 1.63 -7.16
C GLY A 87 -0.56 2.79 -6.39
N TYR A 88 -0.44 2.62 -5.08
CA TYR A 88 0.15 3.61 -4.17
C TYR A 88 1.29 3.04 -3.32
N PHE A 89 1.96 2.01 -3.86
CA PHE A 89 3.02 1.29 -3.18
C PHE A 89 4.27 1.11 -4.03
N VAL A 90 5.43 1.13 -3.39
CA VAL A 90 6.71 0.63 -3.93
C VAL A 90 7.07 -0.65 -3.17
N VAL A 91 7.61 -1.65 -3.86
CA VAL A 91 8.18 -2.85 -3.24
C VAL A 91 9.70 -2.82 -3.44
N THR A 92 10.43 -3.17 -2.39
CA THR A 92 11.89 -3.30 -2.42
C THR A 92 12.31 -4.68 -1.94
N ASP A 93 13.38 -5.19 -2.53
CA ASP A 93 14.09 -6.36 -2.08
C ASP A 93 15.11 -5.99 -1.00
N ILE A 94 15.10 -6.76 0.09
CA ILE A 94 15.96 -6.59 1.27
C ILE A 94 16.96 -7.76 1.44
N SER A 95 17.13 -8.62 0.42
CA SER A 95 18.06 -9.75 0.46
C SER A 95 19.49 -9.31 0.78
N ASN A 96 19.90 -8.14 0.27
CA ASN A 96 21.26 -7.62 0.41
C ASN A 96 21.49 -6.76 1.66
N ILE A 97 20.52 -6.69 2.59
CA ILE A 97 20.62 -5.83 3.78
C ILE A 97 20.88 -6.65 5.03
N ASP A 98 21.95 -6.37 5.75
CA ASP A 98 22.20 -7.02 7.03
C ASP A 98 21.21 -6.56 8.10
N ILE A 99 20.50 -7.53 8.69
CA ILE A 99 19.52 -7.29 9.75
C ILE A 99 20.08 -7.85 11.05
N PRO A 100 20.16 -7.06 12.14
CA PRO A 100 20.65 -7.56 13.41
C PRO A 100 19.86 -8.79 13.90
N ASN A 101 20.55 -9.84 14.32
CA ASN A 101 19.96 -11.12 14.75
C ASN A 101 18.86 -10.97 15.81
N LYS A 102 18.94 -9.93 16.66
CA LYS A 102 17.93 -9.61 17.67
C LYS A 102 16.51 -9.43 17.11
N TYR A 103 16.37 -9.06 15.84
CA TYR A 103 15.06 -8.85 15.19
C TYR A 103 14.43 -10.10 14.59
N PHE A 104 15.19 -11.20 14.46
CA PHE A 104 14.66 -12.46 13.91
C PHE A 104 13.87 -13.29 14.91
N ILE A 105 13.91 -12.94 16.20
CA ILE A 105 13.16 -13.62 17.25
C ILE A 105 12.14 -12.63 17.83
N GLN A 106 10.86 -13.00 17.81
CA GLN A 106 9.78 -12.24 18.42
C GLN A 106 8.91 -13.17 19.26
N ASN A 107 8.70 -12.84 20.53
CA ASN A 107 7.95 -13.69 21.48
C ASN A 107 8.42 -15.15 21.44
N ASP A 108 9.74 -15.37 21.47
CA ASP A 108 10.40 -16.68 21.40
C ASP A 108 10.15 -17.48 20.10
N VAL A 109 9.64 -16.83 19.05
CA VAL A 109 9.39 -17.43 17.73
C VAL A 109 10.28 -16.79 16.68
N LYS A 110 10.89 -17.62 15.83
CA LYS A 110 11.64 -17.15 14.66
C LYS A 110 10.68 -16.58 13.61
N VAL A 111 10.93 -15.35 13.17
CA VAL A 111 10.15 -14.67 12.12
C VAL A 111 10.89 -14.68 10.78
N THR A 112 10.16 -14.41 9.71
CA THR A 112 10.73 -14.23 8.37
C THR A 112 11.56 -12.94 8.29
N ARG A 113 12.45 -12.86 7.28
CA ARG A 113 13.40 -11.75 7.13
C ARG A 113 12.72 -10.40 6.96
N ASP A 114 11.64 -10.32 6.20
CA ASP A 114 10.82 -9.11 6.00
C ASP A 114 10.16 -8.63 7.30
N PHE A 115 9.71 -9.53 8.18
CA PHE A 115 9.22 -9.17 9.51
C PHE A 115 10.36 -8.63 10.39
N ALA A 116 11.49 -9.32 10.41
CA ALA A 116 12.67 -8.86 11.14
C ALA A 116 13.10 -7.47 10.67
N PHE A 117 13.12 -7.24 9.35
CA PHE A 117 13.42 -5.96 8.74
C PHE A 117 12.40 -4.89 9.12
N ALA A 118 11.10 -5.16 9.06
CA ALA A 118 10.08 -4.18 9.44
C ALA A 118 10.25 -3.71 10.90
N HIS A 119 10.59 -4.62 11.82
CA HIS A 119 10.89 -4.25 13.20
C HIS A 119 12.20 -3.49 13.33
N TYR A 120 13.25 -3.90 12.60
CA TYR A 120 14.51 -3.17 12.53
C TYR A 120 14.29 -1.71 12.09
N MET A 121 13.52 -1.49 11.03
CA MET A 121 13.19 -0.17 10.50
C MET A 121 12.44 0.70 11.50
N ILE A 122 11.47 0.12 12.22
CA ILE A 122 10.70 0.86 13.25
C ILE A 122 11.62 1.30 14.39
N ASN A 123 12.44 0.39 14.91
CA ASN A 123 13.21 0.64 16.13
C ASN A 123 14.45 1.52 15.88
N GLU A 124 15.13 1.34 14.76
CA GLU A 124 16.44 1.98 14.51
C GLU A 124 16.31 3.23 13.61
N PHE A 125 15.24 3.30 12.81
CA PHE A 125 15.01 4.41 11.88
C PHE A 125 13.69 5.15 12.15
N GLY A 126 12.77 4.60 12.95
CA GLY A 126 11.45 5.20 13.12
C GLY A 126 10.65 5.29 11.82
N VAL A 127 10.87 4.38 10.87
CA VAL A 127 10.15 4.30 9.59
C VAL A 127 9.44 2.96 9.48
N VAL A 128 8.20 2.96 9.01
CA VAL A 128 7.38 1.75 8.88
C VAL A 128 7.33 1.29 7.42
N CYS A 129 7.75 0.05 7.17
CA CYS A 129 7.43 -0.71 5.96
C CYS A 129 6.55 -1.92 6.30
N ILE A 130 5.89 -2.49 5.30
CA ILE A 130 5.02 -3.66 5.48
C ILE A 130 5.71 -4.93 4.94
N PRO A 131 5.81 -6.01 5.73
CA PRO A 131 6.35 -7.29 5.26
C PRO A 131 5.45 -7.88 4.15
N CYS A 132 6.04 -8.47 3.12
CA CYS A 132 5.29 -9.04 2.00
C CYS A 132 4.98 -10.52 2.16
N SER A 133 5.69 -11.28 3.00
CA SER A 133 5.45 -12.71 3.22
C SER A 133 4.00 -13.09 3.58
N PRO A 134 3.18 -12.28 4.28
CA PRO A 134 1.76 -12.59 4.49
C PRO A 134 0.91 -12.56 3.22
N TYR A 135 1.40 -11.96 2.13
CA TYR A 135 0.71 -11.93 0.83
C TYR A 135 1.02 -13.16 -0.02
N TYR A 136 1.88 -14.08 0.45
CA TYR A 136 2.24 -15.31 -0.24
C TYR A 136 1.76 -16.52 0.55
N GLU A 137 1.29 -17.54 -0.17
CA GLU A 137 0.98 -18.84 0.41
C GLU A 137 2.24 -19.50 1.00
N ASN A 138 3.34 -19.54 0.22
CA ASN A 138 4.66 -19.84 0.74
C ASN A 138 5.35 -18.54 1.20
N LYS A 139 5.48 -18.38 2.51
CA LYS A 139 6.13 -17.21 3.13
C LYS A 139 7.56 -16.98 2.62
N GLU A 140 8.29 -18.04 2.26
CA GLU A 140 9.66 -17.94 1.76
C GLU A 140 9.75 -17.17 0.44
N THR A 141 8.70 -17.17 -0.36
CA THR A 141 8.63 -16.40 -1.62
C THR A 141 8.60 -14.90 -1.36
N GLY A 142 7.93 -14.47 -0.29
CA GLY A 142 7.80 -13.05 0.05
C GLY A 142 8.76 -12.55 1.12
N GLN A 143 9.56 -13.42 1.73
CA GLN A 143 10.35 -13.09 2.92
C GLN A 143 11.45 -12.04 2.69
N ASN A 144 11.83 -11.79 1.45
CA ASN A 144 12.83 -10.79 1.08
C ASN A 144 12.22 -9.49 0.55
N LEU A 145 10.90 -9.33 0.61
CA LEU A 145 10.21 -8.19 0.02
C LEU A 145 9.51 -7.39 1.12
N VAL A 146 9.64 -6.07 1.03
CA VAL A 146 8.88 -5.13 1.86
C VAL A 146 8.23 -4.06 1.01
N ARG A 147 7.07 -3.59 1.46
CA ARG A 147 6.24 -2.62 0.75
C ARG A 147 6.16 -1.29 1.50
N TRP A 148 6.32 -0.21 0.75
CA TRP A 148 6.26 1.18 1.21
C TRP A 148 5.06 1.87 0.59
N ALA A 149 4.28 2.59 1.39
CA ALA A 149 3.16 3.38 0.88
C ALA A 149 3.61 4.82 0.61
N PHE A 150 3.50 5.26 -0.63
CA PHE A 150 3.84 6.64 -1.00
C PHE A 150 2.65 7.59 -0.97
N CYS A 151 1.41 7.12 -0.76
CA CYS A 151 0.21 7.96 -0.62
C CYS A 151 0.20 8.78 0.69
N LYS A 152 1.18 9.67 0.83
CA LYS A 152 1.49 10.47 2.01
C LYS A 152 1.76 11.92 1.58
N THR A 153 1.88 12.82 2.54
CA THR A 153 2.29 14.20 2.22
C THR A 153 3.76 14.24 1.81
N ASP A 154 4.14 15.30 1.09
CA ASP A 154 5.52 15.48 0.64
C ASP A 154 6.50 15.55 1.82
N GLU A 155 6.09 16.18 2.92
CA GLU A 155 6.84 16.32 4.17
C GLU A 155 7.06 14.97 4.84
N THR A 156 6.02 14.13 4.85
CA THR A 156 6.12 12.77 5.43
C THR A 156 7.13 11.93 4.67
N ILE A 157 7.14 12.02 3.33
CA ILE A 157 8.11 11.31 2.50
C ILE A 157 9.51 11.87 2.71
N SER A 158 9.68 13.20 2.75
CA SER A 158 10.97 13.84 3.03
C SER A 158 11.56 13.39 4.36
N GLU A 159 10.75 13.39 5.41
CA GLU A 159 11.17 13.01 6.76
C GLU A 159 11.58 11.54 6.80
N ALA A 160 10.79 10.64 6.20
CA ALA A 160 11.15 9.24 6.09
C ALA A 160 12.51 9.07 5.38
N ILE A 161 12.73 9.75 4.25
CA ILE A 161 14.01 9.69 3.52
C ILE A 161 15.15 10.23 4.39
N ASN A 162 14.96 11.33 5.11
CA ASN A 162 16.00 11.90 5.97
C ASN A 162 16.43 10.96 7.08
N ARG A 163 15.50 10.16 7.64
CA ARG A 163 15.84 9.14 8.64
C ARG A 163 16.64 7.98 8.07
N LEU A 164 16.60 7.74 6.76
CA LEU A 164 17.29 6.65 6.08
C LEU A 164 18.68 7.03 5.54
N LYS A 165 19.05 8.30 5.60
CA LYS A 165 20.43 8.77 5.33
C LYS A 165 21.35 8.30 6.45
#